data_AF-A0A538B394-F1
#
_entry.id   AF-A0A538B394-F1
#
_cell.length_a   1.000
_cell.length_b   1.000
_cell.length_c   1.000
_cell.angle_alpha   90.00
_cell.angle_beta   90.00
_cell.angle_gamma   90.00
#
_symmetry.space_group_name_H-M   'P 1'
#
loop_
_entity.id
_entity.type
_entity.pdbx_description
1 polymer ?
#
loop_
_entity_poly.entity_id
_entity_poly.type
_entity_poly.pdbx_seq_one_letter_code
_entity_poly.pdbx_strand_id
1 'polypeptide(L)' 'MGKVVVSQFITLDGVVEDPGGSENMDRGGWAFKYERGPEGDKFKLDEVMTSQALLLGRVTYEGY' A
#
# COMPACT_ATOMS: atom_id res chain seq x y z
N MET A 1 3.02 22.73 11.47
CA MET A 1 2.44 22.37 10.15
C MET A 1 2.51 20.85 10.03
N GLY A 2 1.42 20.18 9.65
CA GLY A 2 1.42 18.72 9.49
C GLY A 2 2.20 18.27 8.25
N LYS A 3 2.71 17.04 8.26
CA LYS A 3 3.35 16.42 7.08
C LYS A 3 2.29 15.66 6.29
N VAL A 4 2.26 15.85 4.98
CA VAL A 4 1.53 14.97 4.06
C VAL A 4 2.49 13.90 3.61
N VAL A 5 2.15 12.64 3.87
CA VAL A 5 2.97 11.47 3.52
C VAL A 5 2.21 10.64 2.50
N VAL A 6 2.90 10.24 1.43
CA VAL A 6 2.39 9.30 0.43
C VAL A 6 3.24 8.04 0.51
N SER A 7 2.57 6.90 0.64
CA SER A 7 3.20 5.60 0.78
C SER A 7 2.37 4.57 0.03
N GLN A 8 2.98 3.86 -0.92
CA GLN A 8 2.28 2.95 -1.82
C GLN A 8 3.22 1.84 -2.29
N PHE A 9 2.65 0.69 -2.66
CA PHE A 9 3.36 -0.25 -3.51
C PHE A 9 3.38 0.33 -4.94
N ILE A 10 4.52 0.23 -5.63
CA ILE A 10 4.61 0.54 -7.07
C ILE A 10 5.60 -0.42 -7.76
N THR A 11 5.30 -0.83 -8.99
CA THR A 11 6.27 -1.55 -9.84
C THR A 11 7.33 -0.61 -10.41
N LEU A 12 8.40 -1.18 -10.99
CA LEU A 12 9.45 -0.38 -11.63
C LEU A 12 8.94 0.44 -12.82
N ASP A 13 7.93 -0.07 -13.52
CA ASP A 13 7.25 0.57 -14.65
C ASP A 13 6.02 1.38 -14.27
N GLY A 14 5.73 1.54 -12.97
CA GLY A 14 4.77 2.53 -12.48
C GLY A 14 3.34 2.05 -12.20
N VAL A 15 3.10 0.74 -12.15
CA VAL A 15 1.79 0.14 -11.84
C VAL A 15 1.58 0.12 -10.32
N VAL A 16 0.38 0.51 -9.87
CA VAL A 16 -0.02 0.55 -8.45
C VAL A 16 -1.21 -0.35 -8.15
N GLU A 17 -1.93 -0.77 -9.19
CA GLU A 17 -3.16 -1.55 -9.12
C GLU A 17 -2.93 -2.97 -8.62
N ASP A 18 -3.93 -3.48 -7.91
CA ASP A 18 -3.99 -4.84 -7.38
C ASP A 18 -2.70 -5.39 -6.74
N PRO A 19 -2.02 -4.64 -5.84
CA PRO A 19 -0.74 -5.09 -5.28
C PRO A 19 -0.93 -6.36 -4.42
N GLY A 20 -2.10 -6.49 -3.78
CA GLY A 20 -2.50 -7.61 -2.92
C GLY A 20 -3.20 -8.76 -3.63
N GLY A 21 -3.64 -8.60 -4.88
CA GLY A 21 -4.30 -9.66 -5.66
C GLY A 21 -5.81 -9.82 -5.40
N SER A 22 -6.44 -8.88 -4.70
CA SER A 22 -7.87 -8.90 -4.36
C SER A 22 -8.76 -8.25 -5.43
N GLU A 23 -8.19 -7.55 -6.41
CA GLU A 23 -8.95 -6.77 -7.40
C GLU A 23 -9.18 -7.52 -8.72
N ASN A 24 -8.92 -8.84 -8.75
CA ASN A 24 -9.11 -9.74 -9.91
C ASN A 24 -8.33 -9.35 -11.17
N MET A 25 -7.18 -8.69 -11.02
CA MET A 25 -6.31 -8.39 -12.15
C MET A 25 -5.48 -9.63 -12.49
N ASP A 26 -5.36 -9.98 -13.78
CA ASP A 26 -4.55 -11.13 -14.25
C ASP A 26 -3.10 -11.09 -13.74
N ARG A 27 -2.57 -9.89 -13.46
CA ARG A 27 -1.21 -9.64 -12.97
C ARG A 27 -1.16 -9.15 -11.51
N GLY A 28 -2.27 -9.26 -10.78
CA GLY A 28 -2.38 -8.85 -9.38
C GLY A 28 -1.50 -9.66 -8.42
N GLY A 29 -1.45 -9.21 -7.17
CA GLY A 29 -0.71 -9.87 -6.10
C GLY A 29 0.81 -9.78 -6.26
N TRP A 30 1.29 -8.89 -7.13
CA TRP A 30 2.69 -8.79 -7.48
C TRP A 30 3.55 -8.31 -6.30
N ALA A 31 3.03 -7.47 -5.40
CA ALA A 31 3.80 -6.92 -4.29
C ALA A 31 4.12 -7.98 -3.23
N PHE A 32 3.22 -8.95 -3.04
CA PHE A 32 3.31 -9.98 -2.00
C PHE A 32 4.09 -11.22 -2.43
N LYS A 33 4.65 -11.23 -3.65
CA LYS A 33 5.63 -12.24 -4.11
C LYS A 33 7.01 -12.04 -3.50
N TYR A 34 7.24 -10.93 -2.81
CA TYR A 34 8.51 -10.55 -2.21
C TYR A 34 8.33 -10.24 -0.74
N GLU A 35 9.31 -10.65 0.07
CA GLU A 35 9.35 -10.33 1.48
C GLU A 35 10.11 -9.02 1.70
N ARG A 36 9.50 -8.08 2.43
CA ARG A 36 10.16 -6.86 2.92
C ARG A 36 10.87 -7.05 4.27
N GLY A 37 10.84 -8.28 4.80
CA GLY A 37 11.43 -8.67 6.07
C GLY A 37 10.79 -8.02 7.30
N PRO A 38 11.21 -8.44 8.52
CA PRO A 38 10.64 -7.94 9.77
C PRO A 38 10.76 -6.42 9.95
N GLU A 39 11.85 -5.82 9.46
CA GLU A 39 12.06 -4.37 9.54
C GLU A 39 11.10 -3.61 8.62
N GLY A 40 10.86 -4.10 7.40
CA GLY A 40 9.91 -3.50 6.46
C GLY A 40 8.46 -3.62 6.93
N ASP A 41 8.10 -4.76 7.53
CA ASP A 41 6.79 -4.95 8.15
C ASP A 41 6.57 -3.99 9.32
N LYS A 42 7.57 -3.87 10.20
CA LYS A 42 7.52 -2.93 11.32
C LYS A 42 7.41 -1.49 10.83
N PHE A 43 8.21 -1.08 9.85
CA PHE A 43 8.16 0.27 9.29
C PHE A 43 6.75 0.62 8.79
N LYS A 44 6.13 -0.29 8.02
CA LYS A 44 4.78 -0.05 7.47
C LYS A 44 3.69 -0.03 8.53
N LEU A 45 3.82 -0.87 9.56
CA LEU A 45 2.90 -0.83 10.71
C LEU A 45 3.05 0.47 11.49
N ASP A 46 4.27 0.88 11.82
CA ASP A 46 4.54 2.11 12.56
C ASP A 46 4.04 3.35 11.77
N GLU A 47 4.21 3.36 10.45
CA GLU A 47 3.72 4.43 9.56
C GLU A 47 2.19 4.58 9.63
N VAL A 48 1.43 3.49 9.50
CA VAL A 48 -0.05 3.56 9.55
C VAL A 48 -0.53 3.92 10.96
N MET A 49 0.09 3.36 12.01
CA MET A 49 -0.33 3.61 13.40
C MET A 49 0.00 5.03 13.89
N THR A 50 1.01 5.68 13.31
CA THR A 50 1.36 7.08 13.63
C THR A 50 0.55 8.10 12.82
N SER A 51 -0.20 7.66 11.82
CA SER A 51 -1.04 8.53 11.00
C SER A 51 -2.31 8.93 11.76
N GLN A 52 -2.59 10.23 11.83
CA GLN A 52 -3.80 10.75 12.50
C GLN A 52 -5.06 10.65 11.64
N ALA A 53 -4.89 10.61 10.31
CA ALA A 53 -5.96 10.50 9.34
C ALA A 53 -5.43 9.88 8.04
N LEU A 54 -6.31 9.22 7.29
CA LEU A 54 -6.03 8.71 5.96
C LEU A 54 -6.86 9.49 4.93
N LEU A 55 -6.22 9.95 3.87
CA LEU A 55 -6.90 10.53 2.70
C LEU A 55 -6.95 9.46 1.61
N LEU A 56 -8.13 8.91 1.36
CA LEU A 56 -8.33 7.80 0.44
C LEU A 56 -9.25 8.22 -0.72
N GLY A 57 -8.97 7.71 -1.91
CA GLY A 57 -9.92 7.75 -3.01
C GLY A 57 -11.10 6.80 -2.76
N ARG A 58 -12.25 7.06 -3.39
CA ARG A 58 -13.48 6.27 -3.20
C ARG A 58 -13.26 4.77 -3.43
N VAL A 59 -12.60 4.38 -4.52
CA VAL A 59 -12.35 2.96 -4.86
C VAL A 59 -11.49 2.28 -3.80
N THR A 60 -10.43 2.95 -3.33
CA THR A 60 -9.58 2.43 -2.26
C THR A 60 -10.34 2.30 -0.95
N TYR A 61 -11.22 3.24 -0.63
CA TYR A 61 -12.03 3.20 0.59
C TYR A 61 -13.06 2.06 0.56
N GLU A 62 -13.72 1.82 -0.57
CA GLU A 62 -14.72 0.75 -0.73
C GLU A 62 -14.12 -0.67 -0.68
N GLY A 63 -12.80 -0.80 -0.82
CA GLY A 63 -12.08 -2.09 -0.75
C GLY A 63 -11.83 -2.62 0.67
N TYR A 64 -12.16 -1.86 1.72
CA TYR A 64 -11.94 -2.17 3.13
C TYR A 64 -13.18 -1.86 3.98
#